data_AF-A0A232EWY2-F1
#
_entry.id   AF-A0A232EWY2-F1
#
_cell.length_a   1.000
_cell.length_b   1.000
_cell.length_c   1.000
_cell.angle_alpha   90.00
_cell.angle_beta   90.00
_cell.angle_gamma   90.00
#
_symmetry.space_group_name_H-M   'P 1'
#
loop_
_entity.id
_entity.type
_entity.pdbx_description
1 polymer ?
#
loop_
_entity_poly.entity_id
_entity_poly.type
_entity_poly.pdbx_seq_one_letter_code
_entity_poly.pdbx_strand_id
1 'polypeptide(L)'
;MKVIVLLVTVLTITIYVSCQTDEEVHKIKEKCFDLSDIPVEDRVVYNPENPKLKCFNACTYTGVGMMKDGKIVPEKYIERLQDSLKNEKKSDVEAFMKHMEDCAAMANKLSDECEVAYSMIKCL
;
A
#
# COMPACT_ATOMS: atom_id res chain seq x y z
N MET A 1 5.56 -35.78 17.14
CA MET A 1 6.88 -35.20 16.77
C MET A 1 6.90 -34.61 15.37
N LYS A 2 6.68 -35.37 14.28
CA LYS A 2 6.71 -34.86 12.90
C LYS A 2 5.74 -33.68 12.64
N VAL A 3 4.52 -33.74 13.19
CA VAL A 3 3.50 -32.68 13.07
C VAL A 3 3.89 -31.39 13.81
N ILE A 4 4.50 -31.51 14.98
CA ILE A 4 4.96 -30.36 15.79
C ILE A 4 6.14 -29.68 15.10
N VAL A 5 7.08 -30.45 14.54
CA VAL A 5 8.21 -29.90 13.76
C VAL A 5 7.70 -29.15 12.52
N LEU A 6 6.73 -29.72 11.79
CA LEU A 6 6.08 -29.08 10.63
C LEU A 6 5.41 -27.74 10.99
N LEU A 7 4.63 -27.71 12.08
CA LEU A 7 3.97 -26.49 12.55
C LEU A 7 4.98 -25.40 12.94
N VAL A 8 6.05 -25.76 13.66
CA VAL A 8 7.10 -24.81 14.07
C VAL A 8 7.82 -24.25 12.84
N THR A 9 8.15 -25.08 11.85
CA THR A 9 8.78 -24.59 10.60
C THR A 9 7.89 -23.68 9.77
N VAL A 10 6.58 -23.96 9.69
CA VAL A 10 5.65 -23.10 8.96
C VAL A 10 5.51 -21.75 9.68
N LEU A 11 5.38 -21.77 11.02
CA LEU A 11 5.33 -20.55 11.83
C LEU A 11 6.58 -19.68 11.67
N THR A 12 7.79 -20.27 11.73
CA THR A 12 9.03 -19.50 11.57
C THR A 12 9.17 -18.91 10.16
N ILE A 13 8.78 -19.65 9.11
CA ILE A 13 8.77 -19.13 7.73
C ILE A 13 7.78 -17.96 7.62
N THR A 14 6.57 -18.09 8.14
CA THR A 14 5.57 -17.02 8.08
C THR A 14 6.04 -15.75 8.79
N ILE A 15 6.64 -15.87 9.98
CA ILE A 15 7.16 -14.73 10.74
C ILE A 15 8.30 -14.04 9.97
N TYR A 16 9.20 -14.83 9.38
CA TYR A 16 10.33 -14.29 8.61
C TYR A 16 9.87 -13.50 7.38
N VAL A 17 8.89 -14.04 6.63
CA VAL A 17 8.33 -13.37 5.44
C VAL A 17 7.61 -12.07 5.82
N SER A 18 6.77 -12.08 6.86
CA SER A 18 6.07 -10.85 7.30
C SER A 18 7.03 -9.76 7.75
N CYS A 19 8.11 -10.13 8.44
CA CYS A 19 9.12 -9.18 8.91
C CYS A 19 9.89 -8.54 7.74
N GLN A 20 10.20 -9.33 6.70
CA GLN A 20 10.89 -8.85 5.51
C GLN A 20 10.03 -7.87 4.69
N THR A 21 8.73 -8.13 4.56
CA THR A 21 7.82 -7.23 3.84
C THR A 21 7.67 -5.86 4.49
N ASP A 22 7.67 -5.79 5.82
CA ASP A 22 7.57 -4.52 6.55
C ASP A 22 8.86 -3.70 6.42
N GLU A 23 10.02 -4.35 6.45
CA GLU A 23 11.33 -3.70 6.25
C GLU A 23 11.47 -3.11 4.84
N GLU A 24 11.01 -3.83 3.81
CA GLU A 24 11.02 -3.33 2.43
C GLU A 24 10.13 -2.10 2.24
N VAL A 25 8.92 -2.10 2.82
CA VAL A 25 8.01 -0.94 2.78
C VAL A 25 8.64 0.26 3.51
N HIS A 26 9.30 0.02 4.64
CA HIS A 26 9.98 1.07 5.38
C HIS A 26 11.09 1.72 4.54
N LYS A 27 11.95 0.92 3.92
CA LYS A 27 13.02 1.39 3.01
C LYS A 27 12.48 2.18 1.83
N ILE A 28 11.36 1.75 1.24
CA ILE A 28 10.68 2.48 0.16
C ILE A 28 10.23 3.86 0.66
N LYS A 29 9.58 3.93 1.83
CA LYS A 29 9.12 5.20 2.41
C LYS A 29 10.27 6.14 2.71
N GLU A 30 11.35 5.66 3.31
CA GLU A 30 12.55 6.48 3.56
C GLU A 30 13.10 7.07 2.26
N LYS A 31 13.29 6.22 1.24
CA LYS A 31 13.73 6.68 -0.09
C LYS A 31 12.78 7.72 -0.69
N CYS A 32 11.47 7.53 -0.58
CA CYS A 32 10.48 8.48 -1.08
C CYS A 32 10.48 9.80 -0.31
N PHE A 33 10.77 9.78 0.99
CA PHE A 33 10.97 10.98 1.77
C PHE A 33 12.24 11.74 1.36
N ASP A 34 13.33 11.03 1.07
CA ASP A 34 14.59 11.64 0.62
C ASP A 34 14.47 12.30 -0.77
N LEU A 35 13.59 11.77 -1.61
CA LEU A 35 13.27 12.34 -2.94
C LEU A 35 12.25 13.49 -2.88
N SER A 36 11.74 13.80 -1.70
CA SER A 36 10.68 14.79 -1.52
C SER A 36 11.18 16.01 -0.74
N ASP A 37 10.68 17.19 -1.11
CA ASP A 37 10.90 18.43 -0.35
C ASP A 37 10.04 18.51 0.93
N ILE A 38 9.65 17.36 1.50
CA ILE A 38 8.80 17.29 2.69
C ILE A 38 9.68 17.52 3.93
N PRO A 39 9.41 18.57 4.73
CA PRO A 39 10.12 18.84 5.97
C PRO A 39 10.01 17.65 6.93
N VAL A 40 11.05 17.40 7.73
CA VAL A 40 11.09 16.26 8.66
C VAL A 40 9.94 16.33 9.67
N GLU A 41 9.55 17.53 10.11
CA GLU A 41 8.39 17.73 10.97
C GLU A 41 7.07 17.27 10.34
N ASP A 42 6.92 17.37 9.02
CA ASP A 42 5.73 16.94 8.26
C ASP A 42 5.75 15.40 8.03
N ARG A 43 6.81 14.69 8.45
CA ARG A 43 6.95 13.22 8.33
C ARG A 43 6.41 12.45 9.53
N VAL A 44 6.18 13.13 10.67
CA VAL A 44 5.87 12.48 11.96
C VAL A 44 4.38 12.13 12.09
N VAL A 45 3.51 12.87 11.39
CA VAL A 45 2.08 12.58 11.30
C VAL A 45 1.72 12.44 9.82
N TYR A 46 1.57 11.22 9.34
CA TYR A 46 1.10 10.96 7.99
C TYR A 46 -0.33 11.52 7.85
N ASN A 47 -0.46 12.65 7.16
CA ASN A 47 -1.74 13.19 6.73
C ASN A 47 -1.91 12.87 5.23
N PRO A 48 -2.64 11.81 4.87
CA PRO A 48 -2.82 11.40 3.48
C PRO A 48 -3.42 12.50 2.59
N GLU A 49 -4.19 13.43 3.18
CA GLU A 49 -4.81 14.55 2.47
C GLU A 49 -3.89 15.77 2.31
N ASN A 50 -2.71 15.78 2.94
CA ASN A 50 -1.75 16.86 2.82
C ASN A 50 -1.26 16.94 1.35
N PRO A 51 -1.54 18.04 0.63
CA PRO A 51 -1.17 18.16 -0.77
C PRO A 51 0.35 18.18 -1.00
N LYS A 52 1.15 18.37 0.06
CA LYS A 52 2.61 18.20 -0.02
C LYS A 52 3.04 16.73 -0.12
N LEU A 53 2.18 15.80 0.28
CA LEU A 53 2.47 14.35 0.29
C LEU A 53 1.98 13.63 -0.98
N LYS A 54 1.38 14.34 -1.95
CA LYS A 54 0.84 13.71 -3.18
C LYS A 54 1.88 12.87 -3.91
N CYS A 55 3.04 13.46 -4.19
CA CYS A 55 4.13 12.77 -4.89
C CYS A 55 4.82 11.73 -4.00
N PHE A 56 4.85 11.93 -2.68
CA PHE A 56 5.32 10.91 -1.75
C PHE A 56 4.45 9.64 -1.83
N ASN A 57 3.13 9.81 -1.92
CA ASN A 57 2.20 8.68 -2.08
C ASN A 57 2.39 7.99 -3.44
N ALA A 58 2.53 8.76 -4.53
CA ALA A 58 2.83 8.19 -5.86
C ALA A 58 4.14 7.39 -5.88
N CYS A 59 5.20 7.93 -5.27
CA CYS A 59 6.49 7.23 -5.11
C CYS A 59 6.33 5.94 -4.31
N THR A 60 5.61 5.99 -3.19
CA THR A 60 5.40 4.82 -2.33
C THR A 60 4.58 3.75 -3.06
N TYR A 61 3.49 4.13 -3.73
CA TYR A 61 2.64 3.21 -4.50
C TYR A 61 3.42 2.57 -5.65
N THR A 62 4.28 3.32 -6.33
CA THR A 62 5.14 2.77 -7.38
C THR A 62 6.15 1.77 -6.78
N GLY A 63 6.79 2.13 -5.66
CA GLY A 63 7.78 1.27 -5.00
C GLY A 63 7.21 -0.07 -4.53
N VAL A 64 5.94 -0.10 -4.11
CA VAL A 64 5.26 -1.34 -3.68
C VAL A 64 4.47 -2.02 -4.81
N GLY A 65 4.53 -1.48 -6.04
CA GLY A 65 3.89 -2.05 -7.23
C GLY A 65 2.39 -1.73 -7.39
N MET A 66 1.81 -0.93 -6.50
CA MET A 66 0.42 -0.44 -6.57
C MET A 66 0.19 0.62 -7.64
N MET A 67 1.26 1.21 -8.16
CA MET A 67 1.23 2.13 -9.30
C MET A 67 2.22 1.69 -10.36
N LYS A 68 1.81 1.78 -11.63
CA LYS A 68 2.65 1.49 -12.79
C LYS A 68 2.31 2.47 -13.91
N ASP A 69 3.34 3.03 -14.56
CA ASP A 69 3.19 4.00 -15.65
C ASP A 69 2.26 5.18 -15.25
N GLY A 70 2.38 5.64 -14.00
CA GLY A 70 1.57 6.72 -13.42
C GLY A 70 0.11 6.35 -13.12
N LYS A 71 -0.27 5.07 -13.16
CA LYS A 71 -1.65 4.59 -12.95
C LYS A 71 -1.75 3.59 -11.80
N ILE A 72 -2.83 3.65 -11.04
CA ILE A 72 -3.15 2.69 -9.98
C ILE A 72 -3.45 1.31 -10.58
N VAL A 73 -2.87 0.28 -9.97
CA VAL A 73 -3.08 -1.14 -10.23
C VAL A 73 -3.86 -1.72 -9.03
N PRO A 74 -5.21 -1.71 -9.05
CA PRO A 74 -6.04 -2.04 -7.89
C PRO A 74 -5.84 -3.49 -7.41
N GLU A 75 -5.48 -4.42 -8.29
CA GLU A 75 -5.20 -5.82 -7.95
C GLU A 75 -4.05 -5.94 -6.94
N LYS A 76 -3.07 -5.04 -7.02
CA LYS A 76 -1.91 -5.01 -6.11
C LYS A 76 -2.24 -4.50 -4.72
N TYR A 77 -3.34 -3.77 -4.56
CA TYR A 77 -3.85 -3.46 -3.22
C TYR A 77 -4.39 -4.70 -2.52
N ILE A 78 -5.14 -5.53 -3.25
CA ILE A 78 -5.73 -6.74 -2.70
C ILE A 78 -4.66 -7.70 -2.24
N GLU A 79 -3.66 -8.00 -3.08
CA GLU A 79 -2.53 -8.85 -2.71
C GLU A 79 -1.87 -8.39 -1.40
N ARG A 80 -1.75 -7.08 -1.20
CA ARG A 80 -1.07 -6.52 -0.02
C ARG A 80 -1.95 -6.45 1.22
N LEU A 81 -3.27 -6.41 1.06
CA LEU A 81 -4.24 -6.37 2.15
C LEU A 81 -4.80 -7.75 2.50
N GLN A 82 -4.49 -8.80 1.75
CA GLN A 82 -4.99 -10.17 1.97
C GLN A 82 -4.86 -10.62 3.43
N ASP A 83 -3.71 -10.39 4.05
CA ASP A 83 -3.48 -10.76 5.45
C ASP A 83 -4.29 -9.93 6.45
N SER A 84 -4.53 -8.66 6.16
CA SER A 84 -5.37 -7.78 6.96
C SER A 84 -6.85 -8.11 6.81
N LEU A 85 -7.27 -8.59 5.63
CA LEU A 85 -8.66 -8.87 5.29
C LEU A 85 -9.09 -10.31 5.60
N LYS A 86 -8.16 -11.20 5.99
CA LYS A 86 -8.44 -12.64 6.17
C LYS A 86 -9.53 -12.97 7.20
N ASN A 87 -9.77 -12.07 8.16
CA ASN A 87 -10.77 -12.24 9.21
C ASN A 87 -12.03 -11.40 8.97
N GLU A 88 -12.05 -10.61 7.91
CA GLU A 88 -13.20 -9.76 7.57
C GLU A 88 -14.31 -10.58 6.91
N LYS A 89 -15.54 -10.08 6.98
CA LYS A 89 -16.65 -10.72 6.27
C LYS A 89 -16.42 -10.61 4.77
N LYS A 90 -16.65 -11.70 4.05
CA LYS A 90 -16.50 -11.75 2.59
C LYS A 90 -17.24 -10.61 1.87
N SER A 91 -18.46 -10.30 2.29
CA SER A 91 -19.26 -9.20 1.72
C SER A 91 -18.59 -7.83 1.87
N ASP A 92 -17.92 -7.62 3.01
CA ASP A 92 -17.30 -6.35 3.34
C ASP A 92 -15.99 -6.20 2.55
N VAL A 93 -15.26 -7.30 2.39
CA VAL A 93 -14.09 -7.38 1.49
C VAL A 93 -14.49 -7.11 0.04
N GLU A 94 -15.57 -7.73 -0.45
CA GLU A 94 -16.07 -7.50 -1.82
C GLU A 94 -16.53 -6.05 -2.04
N ALA A 95 -17.24 -5.46 -1.07
CA ALA A 95 -17.65 -4.06 -1.13
C ALA A 95 -16.44 -3.11 -1.13
N PHE A 96 -15.46 -3.36 -0.27
CA PHE A 96 -14.21 -2.61 -0.23
C PHE A 96 -13.43 -2.71 -1.54
N MET A 97 -13.32 -3.91 -2.11
CA MET A 97 -12.67 -4.14 -3.41
C MET A 97 -13.33 -3.34 -4.52
N LYS A 98 -14.66 -3.40 -4.62
CA LYS A 98 -15.40 -2.63 -5.61
C LYS A 98 -15.16 -1.13 -5.45
N HIS A 99 -15.18 -0.64 -4.21
CA HIS A 99 -14.90 0.77 -3.93
C HIS A 99 -13.49 1.17 -4.36
N MET A 100 -12.47 0.33 -4.08
CA MET A 100 -11.10 0.56 -4.54
C MET A 100 -11.00 0.62 -6.08
N GLU A 101 -11.68 -0.28 -6.79
CA GLU A 101 -11.72 -0.29 -8.26
C GLU A 101 -12.36 0.98 -8.82
N ASP A 102 -13.49 1.40 -8.25
CA ASP A 102 -14.17 2.64 -8.63
C ASP A 102 -13.27 3.87 -8.39
N CYS A 103 -12.57 3.93 -7.26
CA CYS A 103 -11.60 4.98 -6.95
C CYS A 103 -10.42 4.99 -7.92
N ALA A 104 -9.83 3.83 -8.21
CA ALA A 104 -8.74 3.69 -9.16
C ALA A 104 -9.17 4.14 -10.57
N ALA A 105 -10.36 3.75 -11.01
CA ALA A 105 -10.91 4.16 -12.30
C ALA A 105 -11.11 5.68 -12.42
N MET A 106 -11.51 6.34 -11.33
CA MET A 106 -11.60 7.81 -11.28
C MET A 106 -10.21 8.46 -11.31
N ALA A 107 -9.31 8.03 -10.43
CA ALA A 107 -7.95 8.56 -10.32
C ALA A 107 -7.17 8.40 -11.64
N ASN A 108 -7.28 7.25 -12.29
CA ASN A 108 -6.55 6.93 -13.53
C ASN A 108 -6.96 7.78 -14.75
N LYS A 109 -8.01 8.62 -14.64
CA LYS A 109 -8.34 9.64 -15.66
C LYS A 109 -7.38 10.83 -15.62
N LEU A 110 -6.67 11.03 -14.52
CA LEU A 110 -5.69 12.10 -14.36
C LEU A 110 -4.37 11.72 -15.04
N SER A 111 -3.63 12.72 -15.50
CA SER A 111 -2.37 12.52 -16.22
C SER A 111 -1.13 12.62 -15.32
N ASP A 112 -1.22 13.44 -14.27
CA ASP A 112 -0.14 13.60 -13.29
C ASP A 112 -0.20 12.50 -12.23
N GLU A 113 0.89 11.76 -12.05
CA GLU A 113 0.93 10.61 -11.14
C GLU A 113 0.74 10.99 -9.66
N CYS A 114 1.16 12.19 -9.25
CA CYS A 114 0.96 12.68 -7.90
C CYS A 114 -0.53 12.99 -7.66
N GLU A 115 -1.20 13.59 -8.63
CA GLU A 115 -2.65 13.81 -8.57
C GLU A 115 -3.44 12.50 -8.68
N VAL A 116 -2.97 11.51 -9.44
CA VAL A 116 -3.55 10.15 -9.45
C VAL A 116 -3.50 9.55 -8.04
N ALA A 117 -2.31 9.53 -7.40
CA ALA A 117 -2.17 9.00 -6.05
C ALA A 117 -3.02 9.75 -5.02
N TYR A 118 -3.09 11.08 -5.14
CA TYR A 118 -3.91 11.91 -4.26
C TYR A 118 -5.42 11.66 -4.44
N SER A 119 -5.87 11.55 -5.69
CA SER A 119 -7.27 11.28 -6.00
C SER A 119 -7.69 9.89 -5.51
N MET A 120 -6.79 8.91 -5.55
CA MET A 120 -7.03 7.58 -4.99
C MET A 120 -7.28 7.68 -3.48
N ILE A 121 -6.37 8.34 -2.76
CA ILE A 121 -6.46 8.53 -1.30
C ILE A 121 -7.73 9.26 -0.89
N LYS A 122 -8.12 10.31 -1.61
CA LYS A 122 -9.33 11.07 -1.29
C LYS A 122 -10.63 10.30 -1.51
N CYS A 123 -10.58 9.28 -2.35
CA CYS A 123 -11.75 8.48 -2.67
C CYS A 123 -11.95 7.32 -1.68
N LEU A 124 -10.85 6.74 -1.18
CA LEU A 124 -10.85 5.72 -0.14
C LEU A 124 -11.34 6.28 1.20
#